data_AF-A0A972U2S8-F1
#
_entry.id   AF-A0A972U2S8-F1
#
_cell.length_a   1.000
_cell.length_b   1.000
_cell.length_c   1.000
_cell.angle_alpha   90.00
_cell.angle_beta   90.00
_cell.angle_gamma   90.00
#
_symmetry.space_group_name_H-M   'P 1'
#
loop_
_entity.id
_entity.type
_entity.pdbx_description
1 polymer ?
#
loop_
_entity_poly.entity_id
_entity_poly.type
_entity_poly.pdbx_seq_one_letter_code
_entity_poly.pdbx_strand_id
1 'polypeptide(L)' 'MRDEPEPLPPPQGVWLPDPKNPDLVRFWDGSQWTDRTKPRDL' A
#
# COMPACT_ATOMS: atom_id res chain seq x y z
N MET A 1 -26.17 -5.64 -18.13
CA MET A 1 -25.69 -5.34 -16.77
C MET A 1 -24.19 -5.17 -16.90
N ARG A 2 -23.61 -4.02 -16.54
CA ARG A 2 -22.15 -3.87 -16.64
C ARG A 2 -21.54 -4.75 -15.55
N ASP A 3 -20.76 -5.73 -15.95
CA ASP A 3 -19.67 -6.25 -15.14
C ASP A 3 -18.71 -5.08 -14.89
N GLU A 4 -18.89 -4.38 -13.77
CA GLU A 4 -17.89 -3.43 -13.30
C GLU A 4 -16.69 -4.27 -12.87
N PRO A 5 -15.49 -4.07 -13.45
CA PRO A 5 -14.34 -4.85 -13.04
C PRO A 5 -14.11 -4.60 -11.56
N GLU A 6 -14.16 -5.66 -10.76
CA GLU A 6 -13.79 -5.63 -9.34
C GLU A 6 -12.46 -4.88 -9.21
N PRO A 7 -12.31 -3.95 -8.24
CA PRO A 7 -11.06 -3.25 -8.06
C PRO A 7 -9.95 -4.28 -7.81
N LEU A 8 -8.92 -4.24 -8.67
CA LEU A 8 -7.77 -5.13 -8.50
C LEU A 8 -7.16 -4.89 -7.12
N PRO A 9 -6.80 -5.96 -6.38
CA PRO A 9 -6.10 -5.79 -5.12
C PRO A 9 -4.80 -4.99 -5.36
N PRO A 10 -4.31 -4.26 -4.34
CA PRO A 10 -3.05 -3.54 -4.46
C PRO A 10 -1.94 -4.51 -4.91
N PRO A 11 -1.01 -4.08 -5.79
CA PRO A 11 0.11 -4.91 -6.18
C PRO A 11 0.90 -5.37 -4.95
N GLN A 12 1.39 -6.61 -4.98
CA GLN A 12 2.21 -7.15 -3.91
C GLN A 12 3.59 -6.48 -3.92
N GLY A 13 4.15 -6.22 -2.75
CA GLY A 13 5.53 -5.75 -2.63
C GLY A 13 5.73 -4.28 -2.98
N VAL A 14 4.80 -3.41 -2.60
CA VAL A 14 4.83 -1.97 -2.89
C VAL A 14 5.02 -1.13 -1.63
N TRP A 15 5.62 0.05 -1.79
CA TRP A 15 5.68 1.08 -0.74
C TRP A 15 4.51 2.04 -0.91
N LEU A 16 3.70 2.18 0.13
CA LEU A 16 2.51 3.03 0.15
C LEU A 16 2.54 3.93 1.40
N PRO A 17 1.80 5.05 1.44
CA PRO A 17 1.77 5.93 2.61
C PRO A 17 1.41 5.16 3.90
N ASP A 18 2.17 5.38 4.98
CA ASP A 18 1.88 4.72 6.25
C ASP A 18 0.59 5.33 6.86
N PRO A 19 -0.47 4.52 7.11
CA PRO A 19 -1.72 5.03 7.67
C PRO A 19 -1.58 5.57 9.10
N LYS A 20 -0.48 5.25 9.80
CA LYS A 20 -0.21 5.70 11.18
C LYS A 20 0.74 6.89 11.24
N ASN A 21 1.54 7.13 10.19
CA ASN A 21 2.50 8.23 10.15
C ASN A 21 2.59 8.81 8.73
N PRO A 22 2.07 10.02 8.48
CA PRO A 22 2.04 10.61 7.14
C PRO A 22 3.44 10.91 6.55
N ASP A 23 4.47 10.99 7.40
CA ASP A 23 5.86 11.27 6.98
C ASP A 23 6.59 10.03 6.48
N LEU A 24 5.97 8.85 6.56
CA LEU A 24 6.56 7.57 6.18
C LEU A 24 5.80 6.92 5.02
N VAL A 25 6.51 6.04 4.31
CA VAL A 25 5.90 4.96 3.53
C VAL A 25 6.20 3.62 4.20
N ARG A 26 5.23 2.71 4.13
CA ARG A 26 5.28 1.37 4.69
C ARG A 26 5.16 0.35 3.59
N PHE A 27 5.79 -0.81 3.77
CA PHE A 27 5.75 -1.86 2.75
C PHE A 27 4.49 -2.71 2.91
N TRP A 28 3.69 -2.78 1.85
CA TRP A 28 2.56 -3.68 1.68
C TRP A 28 3.02 -4.93 0.94
N ASP A 29 2.92 -6.10 1.57
CA ASP A 29 3.37 -7.36 0.97
C ASP A 29 2.33 -8.01 0.04
N GLY A 30 1.14 -7.42 -0.07
CA GLY A 30 0.02 -8.00 -0.83
C GLY A 30 -1.14 -8.49 0.04
N SER A 31 -0.88 -8.75 1.33
CA SER A 31 -1.87 -9.28 2.29
C SER A 31 -1.93 -8.46 3.57
N GLN A 32 -0.80 -7.90 4.00
CA GLN A 32 -0.71 -7.06 5.19
C GLN A 32 0.39 -6.00 5.08
N TRP A 33 0.27 -4.99 5.95
CA TRP A 33 1.37 -4.08 6.21
C TRP A 33 2.47 -4.78 6.99
N THR A 34 3.72 -4.58 6.57
CA THR A 34 4.90 -5.08 7.30
C THR A 34 5.48 -4.00 8.22
N ASP A 35 6.46 -4.35 9.04
CA ASP A 35 7.19 -3.40 9.89
C ASP A 35 8.23 -2.57 9.12
N ARG A 36 8.47 -2.89 7.84
CA ARG A 36 9.40 -2.15 7.00
C ARG A 36 8.79 -0.78 6.68
N THR A 37 9.48 0.28 7.11
CA THR A 37 9.15 1.68 6.86
C THR A 37 10.36 2.41 6.29
N LYS A 38 10.13 3.49 5.54
CA LYS A 38 11.16 4.47 5.16
C LYS A 38 10.56 5.88 5.07
N PRO A 39 11.38 6.94 5.12
CA PRO A 39 10.91 8.30 4.88
C PRO A 39 10.16 8.40 3.56
N ARG A 40 9.10 9.20 3.54
CA ARG A 40 8.44 9.55 2.30
C ARG A 40 9.34 10.52 1.54
N ASP A 41 9.80 10.10 0.36
CA ASP A 41 10.51 10.96 -0.57
C ASP A 41 9.48 12.00 -1.08
N LEU A 42 9.52 13.23 -0.54
CA LEU A 42 8.63 14.35 -0.89
C LEU A 42 9.04 15.02 -2.20
#